data_AF-A0AAW0LTK1-F1
#
_entry.id   AF-A0AAW0LTK1-F1
#
_cell.length_a   1.000
_cell.length_b   1.000
_cell.length_c   1.000
_cell.angle_alpha   90.00
_cell.angle_beta   90.00
_cell.angle_gamma   90.00
#
_symmetry.space_group_name_H-M   'P 1'
#
loop_
_entity.id
_entity.type
_entity.pdbx_description
1 polymer ?
#
loop_
_entity_poly.entity_id
_entity_poly.type
_entity_poly.pdbx_seq_one_letter_code
_entity_poly.pdbx_strand_id
1 'polypeptide(L)' 'MIDKSLSGGEGLIRDDKGLWVKGYARVVGCTSSVATELWALRDDISLCISLKLLVVIVELDAQLLVNLLKKDDG' A
#
# COMPACT_ATOMS: atom_id res chain seq x y z
N MET A 1 23.54 -14.77 -12.73
CA MET A 1 23.27 -13.33 -12.82
C MET A 1 21.79 -13.17 -12.49
N ILE A 2 21.44 -12.79 -11.26
CA ILE A 2 20.04 -12.54 -10.90
C ILE A 2 19.72 -11.16 -11.46
N ASP A 3 18.76 -11.08 -12.38
CA ASP A 3 18.24 -9.79 -12.79
C ASP A 3 17.62 -9.14 -11.53
N LYS A 4 18.11 -7.96 -11.17
CA LYS A 4 17.47 -7.17 -10.13
C LYS A 4 16.28 -6.49 -10.78
N SER A 5 15.13 -7.15 -10.76
CA SER A 5 13.89 -6.55 -11.26
C SER A 5 13.56 -5.29 -10.47
N LEU A 6 13.14 -4.24 -11.20
CA LEU A 6 12.72 -2.98 -10.61
C LEU A 6 11.32 -3.15 -10.01
N SER A 7 11.18 -2.87 -8.72
CA SER A 7 9.89 -2.96 -8.03
C SER A 7 9.23 -1.60 -7.96
N GLY A 8 7.92 -1.59 -8.18
CA GLY A 8 7.06 -0.42 -8.08
C GLY A 8 5.87 -0.71 -7.16
N GLY A 9 5.45 0.32 -6.45
CA GLY A 9 4.21 0.30 -5.67
C GLY A 9 3.18 1.19 -6.33
N GLU A 10 1.92 0.81 -6.24
CA GLU A 10 0.79 1.61 -6.68
C GLU A 10 -0.29 1.63 -5.61
N GLY A 11 -1.14 2.64 -5.65
CA GLY A 11 -2.20 2.81 -4.68
C GLY A 11 -3.36 3.62 -5.23
N LEU A 12 -4.56 3.30 -4.73
CA LEU A 12 -5.82 3.84 -5.21
C LEU A 12 -6.75 4.10 -4.03
N ILE A 13 -7.16 5.36 -3.88
CA ILE A 13 -8.21 5.78 -2.94
C ILE A 13 -9.52 5.86 -3.69
N ARG A 14 -10.53 5.19 -3.14
CA ARG A 14 -11.93 5.27 -3.57
C ARG A 14 -12.79 5.91 -2.50
N ASP A 15 -13.88 6.55 -2.91
CA ASP A 15 -14.93 6.98 -1.99
C ASP A 15 -15.83 5.81 -1.55
N ASP A 16 -16.81 6.09 -0.69
CA ASP A 16 -17.76 5.11 -0.17
C ASP A 16 -18.66 4.47 -1.25
N LYS A 17 -18.71 5.07 -2.45
CA LYS A 17 -19.43 4.56 -3.62
C LYS A 17 -18.52 3.74 -4.55
N GLY A 18 -17.26 3.57 -4.17
CA GLY A 18 -16.25 2.87 -4.97
C GLY A 18 -15.70 3.70 -6.13
N LEU A 19 -15.97 5.01 -6.19
CA LEU A 19 -15.47 5.87 -7.26
C LEU A 19 -14.02 6.30 -6.96
N TRP A 20 -13.20 6.38 -8.01
CA TRP A 20 -11.81 6.82 -7.89
C TRP A 20 -11.74 8.29 -7.44
N VAL A 21 -11.06 8.54 -6.32
CA VAL A 21 -10.75 9.89 -5.81
C VAL A 21 -9.34 10.31 -6.21
N LYS A 22 -8.33 9.48 -5.88
CA LYS A 22 -6.92 9.76 -6.15
C LYS A 22 -6.09 8.48 -6.14
N GLY A 23 -4.99 8.46 -6.89
CA GLY A 23 -4.04 7.34 -6.90
C GLY A 23 -2.63 7.81 -7.17
N TYR A 24 -1.67 6.90 -7.04
CA TYR A 24 -0.27 7.14 -7.37
C TYR A 24 0.38 5.86 -7.93
N ALA A 25 1.52 6.06 -8.59
CA ALA A 25 2.46 5.00 -8.90
C ALA A 25 3.85 5.49 -8.51
N ARG A 26 4.64 4.63 -7.85
CA ARG A 26 5.99 4.94 -7.40
C ARG A 26 6.96 3.85 -7.85
N VAL A 27 8.15 4.25 -8.25
CA VAL A 27 9.29 3.33 -8.37
C VAL A 27 9.97 3.26 -7.00
N VAL A 28 10.11 2.05 -6.45
CA VAL A 28 10.74 1.83 -5.14
C VAL A 28 12.22 1.48 -5.29
N GLY A 29 12.60 0.89 -6.43
CA GLY A 29 13.94 0.35 -6.66
C GLY A 29 13.95 -1.17 -6.60
N CYS A 30 15.14 -1.76 -6.50
CA CYS A 30 15.30 -3.22 -6.39
C CYS A 30 15.10 -3.65 -4.94
N THR A 31 13.94 -4.20 -4.61
CA THR A 31 13.60 -4.65 -3.26
C THR A 31 12.72 -5.90 -3.28
N SER A 32 12.41 -6.49 -2.12
CA SER A 32 11.48 -7.62 -2.04
C SER A 32 10.03 -7.19 -2.29
N SER A 33 9.15 -8.14 -2.64
CA SER A 33 7.72 -7.89 -2.78
C SER A 33 7.12 -7.31 -1.50
N VAL A 34 7.42 -7.93 -0.36
CA VAL A 34 6.96 -7.49 0.98
C VAL A 34 7.39 -6.04 1.27
N ALA A 35 8.64 -5.69 0.96
CA ALA A 35 9.11 -4.33 1.15
C ALA A 35 8.45 -3.35 0.16
N THR A 36 8.19 -3.76 -1.07
CA THR A 36 7.46 -2.95 -2.07
C THR A 36 6.06 -2.62 -1.60
N GLU A 37 5.34 -3.61 -1.08
CA GLU A 37 3.99 -3.45 -0.55
C GLU A 37 3.98 -2.60 0.74
N LEU A 38 4.96 -2.74 1.63
CA LEU A 38 5.09 -1.84 2.79
C LEU A 38 5.33 -0.38 2.37
N TRP A 39 6.10 -0.18 1.30
CA TRP A 39 6.31 1.13 0.72
C TRP A 39 5.04 1.69 0.09
N ALA A 40 4.25 0.86 -0.60
CA ALA A 40 2.94 1.26 -1.11
C ALA A 40 2.00 1.63 0.04
N LEU A 41 1.87 0.78 1.07
CA LEU A 41 1.04 1.05 2.25
C LEU A 41 1.42 2.38 2.94
N ARG A 42 2.73 2.67 3.08
CA ARG A 42 3.21 3.94 3.62
C ARG A 42 2.71 5.13 2.78
N ASP A 43 2.78 5.01 1.46
CA ASP A 43 2.36 6.06 0.55
C ASP A 43 0.82 6.21 0.54
N ASP A 44 0.07 5.11 0.64
CA ASP A 44 -1.39 5.12 0.82
C ASP A 44 -1.80 5.90 2.07
N ILE A 45 -1.18 5.59 3.22
CA ILE A 45 -1.46 6.29 4.50
C ILE A 45 -1.09 7.77 4.39
N SER A 46 0.06 8.09 3.79
CA SER A 46 0.50 9.48 3.59
C SER A 46 -0.50 10.24 2.72
N LEU A 47 -1.04 9.59 1.69
CA LEU A 47 -2.04 10.15 0.81
C LEU A 47 -3.37 10.39 1.57
N CYS A 48 -3.83 9.42 2.36
CA CYS A 48 -5.01 9.57 3.22
C CYS A 48 -4.88 10.75 4.19
N ILE A 49 -3.73 10.91 4.84
CA ILE A 49 -3.44 12.04 5.74
C ILE A 49 -3.50 13.36 4.96
N SER A 50 -2.88 13.43 3.78
CA SER A 50 -2.89 14.65 2.95
C SER A 50 -4.31 15.07 2.53
N LEU A 51 -5.21 14.09 2.38
CA LEU A 51 -6.62 14.28 2.03
C LEU A 51 -7.53 14.46 3.26
N LYS A 52 -6.97 14.42 4.48
CA LYS A 52 -7.71 14.49 5.75
C LYS A 52 -8.76 13.37 5.90
N LEU A 53 -8.47 12.19 5.37
CA LEU A 53 -9.32 11.00 5.52
C LEU A 53 -9.00 10.32 6.86
N LEU A 54 -9.92 10.40 7.82
CA LEU A 54 -9.73 9.89 9.18
C LEU A 54 -10.20 8.44 9.37
N VAL A 55 -11.10 7.97 8.50
CA VAL A 55 -11.66 6.62 8.53
C VAL A 55 -11.51 6.04 7.14
N VAL A 56 -10.64 5.04 7.01
CA VAL A 56 -10.33 4.39 5.74
C VAL A 56 -10.32 2.87 5.93
N ILE A 57 -10.74 2.15 4.89
CA ILE A 57 -10.55 0.71 4.77
C ILE A 57 -9.36 0.51 3.85
N VAL A 58 -8.36 -0.24 4.31
CA VAL A 58 -7.17 -0.56 3.50
C VAL A 58 -7.32 -1.97 2.97
N GLU A 59 -7.35 -2.11 1.65
CA GLU A 59 -7.35 -3.39 0.95
C GLU A 59 -5.92 -3.72 0.51
N LEU A 60 -5.38 -4.84 0.96
CA LEU A 60 -4.03 -5.31 0.60
C LEU A 60 -4.14 -6.73 0.04
N ASP A 61 -3.66 -6.95 -1.18
CA ASP A 61 -3.50 -8.30 -1.77
C ASP A 61 -2.19 -8.97 -1.31
N ALA A 62 -1.90 -8.80 -0.01
CA ALA A 62 -0.64 -9.17 0.61
C ALA A 62 -0.91 -9.90 1.92
N GLN A 63 -1.31 -11.17 1.82
CA GLN A 63 -1.72 -11.95 3.00
C GLN A 63 -0.65 -11.96 4.11
N LEU A 64 0.62 -12.00 3.73
CA LEU A 64 1.73 -11.94 4.68
C LEU A 64 1.76 -10.62 5.47
N LEU A 65 1.52 -9.50 4.80
CA LEU A 65 1.46 -8.19 5.47
C LEU A 65 0.20 -8.05 6.31
N VAL A 66 -0.93 -8.54 5.84
CA VAL A 66 -2.17 -8.58 6.62
C VAL A 66 -1.94 -9.34 7.92
N ASN A 67 -1.23 -10.47 7.88
CA ASN A 67 -0.89 -11.24 9.08
C ASN A 67 0.10 -10.51 9.99
N LEU A 68 1.08 -9.79 9.43
CA LEU A 68 2.05 -9.00 10.20
C LEU A 68 1.40 -7.83 10.95
N LEU A 69 0.40 -7.20 10.34
CA LEU A 69 -0.24 -5.99 10.86
C LEU A 69 -1.42 -6.29 11.79
N LYS A 70 -1.96 -7.51 11.76
CA LYS A 70 -2.97 -7.94 12.70
C LYS A 70 -2.40 -7.94 14.11
N LYS A 71 -3.15 -7.34 15.03
CA LYS A 71 -2.87 -7.42 16.46
C LYS A 71 -2.99 -8.89 16.91
N ASP A 72 -2.06 -9.33 17.75
CA ASP A 72 -2.18 -10.62 18.42
C ASP A 72 -3.21 -10.50 19.56
N ASP A 73 -4.24 -11.32 19.53
CA ASP A 73 -5.34 -11.35 20.51
C ASP A 73 -5.04 -12.34 21.65
N GLY A 74 -3.76 -12.53 21.98
CA GLY A 74 -3.29 -13.40 23.06
C GLY A 74 -3.85 -13.06 24.44
#